data_AF-A0A8J7WC52-F1
#
_entry.id   AF-A0A8J7WC52-F1
#
_cell.length_a   1.000
_cell.length_b   1.000
_cell.length_c   1.000
_cell.angle_alpha   90.00
_cell.angle_beta   90.00
_cell.angle_gamma   90.00
#
_symmetry.space_group_name_H-M   'P 1'
#
loop_
_entity.id
_entity.type
_entity.pdbx_description
1 polymer ?
#
loop_
_entity_poly.entity_id
_entity_poly.type
_entity_poly.pdbx_seq_one_letter_code
_entity_poly.pdbx_strand_id
1 'polypeptide(L)'
;MTTVKTILDSYERTGSYRKTAREVGVAHNTVRRYVLRAQAAREGTIDAIVPESREIIQPCRVVTDEIREKIHRILENNRHKPKKQRCNAKLIWRYLLRDGHSLSYTTVKREVAAWKETYGYRE
;
A
#
# COMPACT_ATOMS: atom_id res chain seq x y z
N MET A 1 -17.71 15.83 -5.34
CA MET A 1 -17.42 14.39 -5.27
C MET A 1 -18.66 13.67 -4.77
N THR A 2 -19.07 12.60 -5.43
CA THR A 2 -20.22 11.79 -5.01
C THR A 2 -19.82 10.93 -3.81
N THR A 3 -20.56 11.00 -2.71
CA THR A 3 -20.31 10.20 -1.50
C THR A 3 -21.16 8.94 -1.49
N VAL A 4 -20.74 7.91 -0.74
CA VAL A 4 -21.52 6.65 -0.60
C VAL A 4 -22.92 6.94 -0.05
N LYS A 5 -23.05 7.91 0.86
CA LYS A 5 -24.34 8.37 1.40
C LYS A 5 -25.29 8.85 0.31
N THR A 6 -24.82 9.70 -0.62
CA THR A 6 -25.67 10.19 -1.73
C THR A 6 -26.16 9.07 -2.66
N ILE A 7 -25.36 8.00 -2.83
CA ILE A 7 -25.77 6.82 -3.61
C ILE A 7 -26.89 6.06 -2.90
N LEU A 8 -26.76 5.86 -1.59
CA LEU A 8 -27.74 5.14 -0.79
C LEU A 8 -29.05 5.92 -0.68
N ASP A 9 -29.00 7.23 -0.43
CA ASP A 9 -30.18 8.08 -0.34
C ASP A 9 -30.97 8.11 -1.66
N SER A 10 -30.29 8.20 -2.82
CA SER A 10 -30.94 8.12 -4.13
C SER A 10 -31.49 6.71 -4.41
N TYR A 11 -30.81 5.65 -3.97
CA TYR A 11 -31.32 4.28 -4.10
C TYR A 11 -32.56 4.05 -3.24
N GLU A 12 -32.60 4.52 -1.99
CA GLU A 12 -33.77 4.39 -1.11
C GLU A 12 -35.00 5.12 -1.69
N ARG A 13 -34.79 6.23 -2.40
CA ARG A 13 -35.86 6.94 -3.13
C ARG A 13 -36.32 6.23 -4.40
N THR A 14 -35.41 5.62 -5.15
CA THR A 14 -35.69 5.12 -6.50
C THR A 14 -35.93 3.62 -6.60
N GLY A 15 -35.36 2.84 -5.69
CA GLY A 15 -35.38 1.37 -5.70
C GLY A 15 -34.67 0.73 -6.90
N SER A 16 -33.95 1.51 -7.73
CA SER A 16 -33.41 1.02 -9.00
C SER A 16 -31.96 1.43 -9.22
N TYR A 17 -31.07 0.45 -9.27
CA TYR A 17 -29.63 0.65 -9.52
C TYR A 17 -29.34 1.50 -10.77
N ARG A 18 -30.09 1.26 -11.86
CA ARG A 18 -29.89 1.97 -13.13
C ARG A 18 -30.33 3.43 -13.06
N LYS A 19 -31.41 3.71 -12.33
CA LYS A 19 -31.93 5.07 -12.16
C LYS A 19 -31.02 5.87 -11.25
N THR A 20 -30.63 5.32 -10.10
CA THR A 20 -29.64 5.89 -9.18
C THR A 20 -28.33 6.21 -9.90
N ALA A 21 -27.81 5.29 -10.72
CA ALA A 21 -26.58 5.48 -11.48
C ALA A 21 -26.65 6.71 -12.41
N ARG A 22 -27.79 6.92 -13.07
CA ARG A 22 -28.03 8.07 -13.96
C ARG A 22 -28.18 9.37 -13.20
N GLU A 23 -28.93 9.38 -12.09
CA GLU A 23 -29.14 10.57 -11.26
C GLU A 23 -27.84 11.05 -10.60
N VAL A 24 -27.04 10.11 -10.12
CA VAL A 24 -25.85 10.39 -9.31
C VAL A 24 -24.56 10.48 -10.17
N GLY A 25 -24.62 10.07 -11.44
CA GLY A 25 -23.50 10.13 -12.38
C GLY A 25 -22.40 9.11 -12.10
N VAL A 26 -22.75 7.92 -11.60
CA VAL A 26 -21.80 6.85 -11.28
C VAL A 26 -22.12 5.58 -12.06
N ALA A 27 -21.13 4.70 -12.24
CA ALA A 27 -21.36 3.42 -12.90
C ALA A 27 -22.39 2.57 -12.12
N HIS A 28 -23.28 1.88 -12.86
CA HIS A 28 -24.27 0.95 -12.30
C HIS A 28 -23.65 -0.05 -11.30
N ASN A 29 -22.48 -0.60 -11.63
CA ASN A 29 -21.80 -1.59 -10.79
C ASN A 29 -21.28 -0.97 -9.48
N THR A 30 -20.99 0.34 -9.47
CA THR A 30 -20.63 1.07 -8.24
C THR A 30 -21.84 1.19 -7.32
N VAL A 31 -23.01 1.55 -7.86
CA VAL A 31 -24.26 1.60 -7.09
C VAL A 31 -24.56 0.22 -6.51
N ARG A 32 -24.59 -0.82 -7.34
CA ARG A 32 -24.86 -2.20 -6.91
C ARG A 32 -23.90 -2.63 -5.80
N ARG A 33 -22.60 -2.37 -5.95
CA ARG A 33 -21.58 -2.70 -4.94
C ARG A 33 -21.89 -2.06 -3.59
N TYR A 34 -22.18 -0.75 -3.57
CA TYR A 34 -22.38 -0.04 -2.31
C TYR A 34 -23.71 -0.36 -1.65
N VAL A 35 -24.78 -0.61 -2.41
CA VAL A 35 -26.06 -1.07 -1.87
C VAL A 35 -25.90 -2.46 -1.23
N LEU A 36 -25.27 -3.41 -1.91
CA LEU A 36 -25.03 -4.75 -1.36
C LEU A 36 -24.16 -4.71 -0.10
N ARG A 37 -23.14 -3.85 -0.06
CA ARG A 37 -22.33 -3.64 1.16
C ARG A 37 -23.13 -2.99 2.28
N ALA A 38 -24.02 -2.04 1.98
CA ALA A 38 -24.89 -1.45 2.99
C ALA A 38 -25.84 -2.48 3.60
N GLN A 39 -26.39 -3.39 2.78
CA GLN A 39 -27.20 -4.51 3.26
C GLN A 39 -26.38 -5.47 4.12
N ALA A 40 -25.22 -5.93 3.63
CA ALA A 40 -24.34 -6.81 4.38
C ALA A 40 -23.88 -6.21 5.72
N ALA A 41 -23.68 -4.89 5.79
CA ALA A 41 -23.35 -4.19 7.02
C ALA A 41 -24.55 -4.12 7.99
N ARG A 42 -25.77 -3.90 7.48
CA ARG A 42 -27.02 -3.97 8.28
C ARG A 42 -27.27 -5.38 8.83
N GLU A 43 -26.91 -6.40 8.06
CA GLU A 43 -27.01 -7.82 8.42
C GLU A 43 -25.87 -8.28 9.36
N GLY A 44 -24.88 -7.42 9.64
CA GLY A 44 -23.73 -7.76 10.50
C GLY A 44 -22.72 -8.71 9.85
N THR A 45 -22.80 -8.94 8.53
CA THR A 45 -21.83 -9.79 7.80
C THR A 45 -20.49 -9.08 7.59
N ILE A 46 -20.50 -7.74 7.52
CA ILE A 46 -19.31 -6.90 7.40
C ILE A 46 -19.38 -5.72 8.37
N ASP A 47 -18.24 -5.30 8.90
CA ASP A 47 -18.19 -4.23 9.91
C ASP A 47 -18.54 -2.83 9.35
N ALA A 48 -18.19 -2.58 8.07
CA ALA A 48 -18.39 -1.27 7.46
C ALA A 48 -18.60 -1.32 5.94
N ILE A 49 -19.37 -0.36 5.41
CA ILE A 49 -19.63 -0.20 3.97
C ILE A 49 -18.35 0.18 3.22
N VAL A 50 -17.58 1.09 3.81
CA VAL A 50 -16.23 1.46 3.39
C VAL A 50 -15.31 0.99 4.51
N PRO A 51 -14.42 0.02 4.27
CA PRO A 51 -13.51 -0.46 5.30
C PRO A 51 -12.51 0.64 5.68
N GLU A 52 -12.22 0.78 6.97
CA GLU A 52 -11.24 1.74 7.49
C GLU A 52 -9.83 1.42 7.00
N SER A 53 -9.48 0.13 7.01
CA SER A 53 -8.23 -0.37 6.46
C SER A 53 -8.53 -1.41 5.38
N ARG A 54 -7.82 -1.31 4.25
CA ARG A 54 -7.84 -2.34 3.22
C ARG A 54 -6.53 -3.10 3.28
N GLU A 55 -6.60 -4.39 3.58
CA GLU A 55 -5.46 -5.27 3.36
C GLU A 55 -5.23 -5.43 1.86
N ILE A 56 -4.07 -4.99 1.37
CA ILE A 56 -3.67 -5.13 -0.03
C ILE A 56 -2.63 -6.23 -0.09
N ILE A 57 -3.06 -7.44 -0.44
CA ILE A 57 -2.16 -8.57 -0.66
C ILE A 57 -1.47 -8.36 -2.01
N GLN A 58 -0.17 -8.09 -2.01
CA GLN A 58 0.65 -8.02 -3.22
C GLN A 58 1.36 -9.37 -3.43
N PRO A 59 0.97 -10.16 -4.45
CA PRO A 59 1.47 -11.53 -4.61
C PRO A 59 2.98 -11.61 -4.90
N CYS A 60 3.58 -10.56 -5.45
CA CYS A 60 5.00 -10.51 -5.77
C CYS A 60 5.63 -9.25 -5.17
N ARG A 61 5.88 -9.26 -3.85
CA ARG A 61 6.64 -8.17 -3.22
C ARG A 61 8.10 -8.28 -3.66
N VAL A 62 8.56 -7.28 -4.43
CA VAL A 62 9.94 -7.22 -4.96
C VAL A 62 10.97 -7.20 -3.82
N VAL A 63 10.67 -6.52 -2.71
CA VAL A 63 11.50 -6.52 -1.50
C VAL A 63 10.98 -7.57 -0.55
N THR A 64 11.53 -8.78 -0.61
CA THR A 64 11.31 -9.82 0.39
C THR A 64 11.91 -9.40 1.74
N ASP A 65 11.47 -10.03 2.82
CA ASP A 65 12.02 -9.75 4.14
C ASP A 65 13.49 -10.16 4.25
N GLU A 66 13.92 -11.19 3.54
CA GLU A 66 15.33 -11.58 3.41
C GLU A 66 16.19 -10.47 2.80
N ILE A 67 15.74 -9.87 1.69
CA ILE A 67 16.43 -8.76 1.03
C ILE A 67 16.48 -7.56 1.99
N ARG A 68 15.37 -7.25 2.67
CA ARG A 68 15.31 -6.14 3.63
C ARG A 68 16.31 -6.37 4.76
N GLU A 69 16.37 -7.57 5.32
CA GLU A 69 17.29 -7.91 6.39
C GLU A 69 18.75 -7.80 5.93
N LYS A 70 19.09 -8.28 4.73
CA LYS A 70 20.43 -8.12 4.14
C LYS A 70 20.82 -6.64 4.03
N ILE A 71 19.92 -5.78 3.53
CA ILE A 71 20.16 -4.33 3.46
C ILE A 71 20.39 -3.75 4.87
N HIS A 72 19.53 -4.10 5.82
CA HIS A 72 19.61 -3.59 7.20
C HIS A 72 20.92 -4.01 7.88
N ARG A 73 21.34 -5.27 7.74
CA ARG A 73 22.63 -5.75 8.28
C ARG A 73 23.82 -4.97 7.71
N ILE A 74 23.82 -4.66 6.41
CA ILE A 74 24.88 -3.84 5.79
C ILE A 74 24.87 -2.41 6.33
N LEU A 75 23.69 -1.82 6.53
CA LEU A 75 23.54 -0.47 7.08
C LEU A 75 23.90 -0.38 8.56
N GLU A 76 23.58 -1.41 9.35
CA GLU A 76 23.98 -1.49 10.76
C GLU A 76 25.52 -1.56 10.87
N ASN A 77 26.15 -2.44 10.07
CA ASN A 77 27.61 -2.52 9.97
C ASN A 77 28.27 -1.21 9.53
N ASN A 78 27.57 -0.35 8.78
CA ASN A 78 28.09 0.97 8.40
C ASN A 78 28.19 1.93 9.58
N ARG A 79 27.38 1.77 10.65
CA ARG A 79 27.41 2.68 11.81
C ARG A 79 28.78 2.68 12.48
N HIS A 80 29.40 1.51 12.58
CA HIS A 80 30.72 1.30 13.16
C HIS A 80 31.89 1.67 12.22
N LYS A 81 31.62 2.00 10.96
CA LYS A 81 32.65 2.33 9.96
C LYS A 81 32.88 3.83 9.80
N PRO A 82 34.12 4.27 9.54
CA PRO A 82 34.41 5.64 9.12
C PRO A 82 33.61 6.05 7.89
N LYS A 83 33.25 7.34 7.77
CA LYS A 83 32.37 7.88 6.71
C LYS A 83 32.76 7.43 5.29
N LYS A 84 34.07 7.38 4.98
CA LYS A 84 34.60 6.98 3.67
C LYS A 84 34.49 5.47 3.39
N GLN A 85 34.31 4.64 4.42
CA GLN A 85 34.22 3.17 4.32
C GLN A 85 32.78 2.65 4.40
N ARG A 86 31.79 3.54 4.57
CA ARG A 86 30.37 3.17 4.64
C ARG A 86 29.84 2.78 3.26
N CYS A 87 29.15 1.65 3.18
CA CYS A 87 28.47 1.20 1.97
C CYS A 87 27.32 2.15 1.62
N ASN A 88 27.39 2.78 0.45
CA ASN A 88 26.29 3.56 -0.09
C ASN A 88 25.23 2.66 -0.75
N ALA A 89 24.06 3.21 -1.07
CA ALA A 89 22.97 2.45 -1.71
C ALA A 89 23.39 1.78 -3.03
N LYS A 90 24.33 2.39 -3.78
CA LYS A 90 24.83 1.82 -5.06
C LYS A 90 25.68 0.58 -4.83
N LEU A 91 26.49 0.56 -3.78
CA LEU A 91 27.29 -0.60 -3.37
C LEU A 91 26.40 -1.72 -2.84
N ILE A 92 25.41 -1.39 -2.01
CA ILE A 92 24.42 -2.35 -1.51
C ILE A 92 23.67 -2.99 -2.68
N TRP A 93 23.21 -2.19 -3.65
CA TRP A 93 22.54 -2.71 -4.84
C TRP A 93 23.43 -3.65 -5.67
N ARG A 94 24.69 -3.28 -5.91
CA ARG A 94 25.65 -4.17 -6.60
C ARG A 94 25.90 -5.47 -5.85
N TYR A 95 25.95 -5.41 -4.52
CA TYR A 95 26.07 -6.61 -3.68
C TYR A 95 24.87 -7.54 -3.86
N LEU A 96 23.65 -6.99 -3.82
CA LEU A 96 22.42 -7.76 -4.02
C LEU A 96 22.33 -8.37 -5.43
N LEU A 97 22.77 -7.64 -6.46
CA LEU A 97 22.86 -8.19 -7.82
C LEU A 97 23.83 -9.38 -7.90
N ARG A 98 24.99 -9.28 -7.23
CA ARG A 98 25.98 -10.36 -7.18
C ARG A 98 25.47 -11.59 -6.42
N ASP A 99 24.64 -11.36 -5.40
CA ASP A 99 23.99 -12.40 -4.60
C ASP A 99 22.78 -13.04 -5.32
N GLY A 100 22.49 -12.63 -6.56
CA GLY A 100 21.47 -13.23 -7.43
C GLY A 100 20.11 -12.55 -7.41
N HIS A 101 19.93 -11.44 -6.69
CA HIS A 101 18.65 -10.75 -6.60
C HIS A 101 18.42 -9.81 -7.79
N SER A 102 17.24 -9.87 -8.40
CA SER A 102 16.83 -8.97 -9.47
C SER A 102 16.05 -7.78 -8.92
N LEU A 103 16.78 -6.74 -8.48
CA LEU A 103 16.22 -5.52 -7.88
C LEU A 103 16.66 -4.28 -8.65
N SER A 104 15.77 -3.30 -8.76
CA SER A 104 16.16 -1.99 -9.26
C SER A 104 16.94 -1.20 -8.20
N TYR A 105 17.86 -0.36 -8.65
CA TYR A 105 18.60 0.55 -7.77
C TYR A 105 17.67 1.47 -6.97
N THR A 106 16.57 1.94 -7.57
CA THR A 106 15.62 2.84 -6.91
C THR A 106 14.89 2.17 -5.75
N THR A 107 14.59 0.88 -5.86
CA THR A 107 14.02 0.08 -4.76
C THR A 107 14.99 0.02 -3.58
N VAL A 108 16.26 -0.33 -3.83
CA VAL A 108 17.28 -0.35 -2.77
C VAL A 108 17.47 1.04 -2.15
N LYS A 109 17.49 2.10 -2.97
CA LYS A 109 17.62 3.48 -2.50
C LYS A 109 16.46 3.88 -1.56
N ARG A 110 15.22 3.45 -1.85
CA ARG A 110 14.04 3.70 -1.01
C ARG A 110 14.14 2.99 0.33
N GLU A 111 14.50 1.70 0.34
CA GLU A 111 14.68 0.94 1.59
C GLU A 111 15.79 1.54 2.46
N VAL A 112 16.92 1.95 1.85
CA VAL A 112 18.00 2.63 2.58
C VAL A 112 17.54 3.97 3.17
N ALA A 113 16.71 4.73 2.43
CA ALA A 113 16.18 6.01 2.91
C ALA A 113 15.19 5.79 4.07
N ALA A 114 14.26 4.84 3.94
CA ALA A 114 13.32 4.47 4.99
C ALA A 114 14.05 4.01 6.26
N TRP A 115 15.07 3.17 6.12
CA TRP A 115 15.90 2.75 7.25
C TRP A 115 16.57 3.94 7.93
N LYS A 116 17.11 4.91 7.17
CA LYS A 116 17.71 6.12 7.75
C LYS A 116 16.69 7.07 8.38
N GLU A 117 15.45 7.08 7.94
CA GLU A 117 14.41 7.87 8.59
C GLU A 117 14.07 7.31 9.97
N THR A 118 14.03 5.98 10.09
CA THR A 118 13.73 5.30 11.36
C THR A 118 14.94 5.24 12.30
N TYR A 119 16.14 5.04 11.75
CA TYR A 119 17.36 4.71 12.50
C TYR A 119 18.52 5.69 12.28
N GLY A 120 18.34 6.70 11.46
CA GLY A 120 19.32 7.76 11.29
C GLY A 120 19.45 8.55 12.59
N TYR A 121 20.68 8.87 12.98
CA TYR A 121 20.90 9.89 13.98
C TYR A 121 20.29 11.19 13.45
N ARG A 122 19.30 11.73 14.16
CA ARG A 122 18.97 13.15 14.09
C ARG A 122 20.19 13.85 14.69
N GLU A 123 21.07 14.36 13.83
CA GLU A 123 21.99 15.43 14.22
C GLU A 123 21.17 16.69 14.51
#